data_AF-A0A524A6I8-F1
#
_entry.id   AF-A0A524A6I8-F1
#
_cell.length_a   1.000
_cell.length_b   1.000
_cell.length_c   1.000
_cell.angle_alpha   90.00
_cell.angle_beta   90.00
_cell.angle_gamma   90.00
#
_symmetry.space_group_name_H-M   'P 1'
#
loop_
_entity.id
_entity.type
_entity.pdbx_description
1 polymer ?
#
loop_
_entity_poly.entity_id
_entity_poly.type
_entity_poly.pdbx_seq_one_letter_code
_entity_poly.pdbx_strand_id
1 'polypeptide(L)'
;MAKRSKKSDGEELLAKGGKQKHLTHEDVPEALPEIESGTEQMDPPHDLLVRERVDTMDADGSPDEDKPTNVEGALELRGKPGESEAQKEDIDLSAESLLDLGSPELTNDPVRMYLREIGRVALLTAEEEVSLAKAIHRGDSARHRLELRRGDLAPKDRAKLRAEVREGELARRRLAEANLRLVVSVAKRYIGRGMSFLDLIQEGNIGLLRAVEKFDHRKGYKFSTYATWWIRQAISRAIADQARTIRIPVHMVETINRLVRTQRSLLQELGREPSPEEIALDMNLLSREDKLAYEEAIAMGEAVDPALERKIRRGASKVRRIMRVAQEPMSLEMPIGSEENSYLGDFIEDESLPGPVDAASRQLLKEQMSDILRSLSERERKVLEMRFGLKDGRGRTLEEVGQEFGVTRERIRQIEAKALRKLRHPIRSKKLKDYLG
;
A
#
# COMPACT_ATOMS: atom_id res chain seq x y z
N MET A 1 70.52 22.49 13.04
CA MET A 1 69.98 22.49 11.66
C MET A 1 69.88 21.01 11.26
N ALA A 2 68.75 20.40 10.92
CA ALA A 2 67.66 20.83 10.05
C ALA A 2 66.31 20.24 10.50
N LYS A 3 65.24 21.01 10.30
CA LYS A 3 63.83 20.62 10.42
C LYS A 3 63.45 19.76 9.22
N ARG A 4 62.83 18.60 9.43
CA ARG A 4 61.94 17.96 8.45
C ARG A 4 60.60 17.64 9.10
N SER A 5 59.62 18.45 8.71
CA SER A 5 58.21 18.37 9.02
C SER A 5 57.63 17.05 8.50
N LYS A 6 56.95 16.29 9.36
CA LYS A 6 56.05 15.21 8.98
C LYS A 6 54.91 15.84 8.15
N LYS A 7 54.87 15.57 6.84
CA LYS A 7 53.68 15.79 6.03
C LYS A 7 52.68 14.68 6.38
N SER A 8 51.46 15.09 6.68
CA SER A 8 50.34 14.25 7.07
C SER A 8 49.76 13.49 5.89
N ASP A 9 49.51 12.20 6.07
CA ASP A 9 48.80 11.29 5.17
C ASP A 9 47.36 11.75 4.81
N GLY A 10 46.90 12.89 5.34
CA GLY A 10 45.62 13.52 5.02
C GLY A 10 45.55 14.23 3.65
N GLU A 11 46.69 14.64 3.06
CA GLU A 11 46.68 15.27 1.72
C GLU A 11 46.49 14.24 0.59
N GLU A 12 46.84 12.97 0.82
CA GLU A 12 46.77 11.91 -0.20
C GLU A 12 45.35 11.32 -0.33
N LEU A 13 44.54 11.37 0.73
CA LEU A 13 43.11 11.00 0.72
C LEU A 13 42.24 12.09 0.06
N LEU A 14 42.62 13.37 0.17
CA LEU A 14 41.94 14.49 -0.52
C LEU A 14 42.17 14.47 -2.03
N ALA A 15 43.29 13.93 -2.51
CA ALA A 15 43.59 13.81 -3.94
C ALA A 15 42.80 12.67 -4.63
N LYS A 16 42.43 11.60 -3.90
CA LYS A 16 41.61 10.49 -4.43
C LYS A 16 40.09 10.73 -4.35
N GLY A 17 39.62 11.61 -3.45
CA GLY A 17 38.20 11.98 -3.32
C GLY A 17 37.64 12.90 -4.42
N GLY A 18 38.48 13.32 -5.39
CA GLY A 18 38.09 14.25 -6.43
C GLY A 18 37.22 13.68 -7.57
N LYS A 19 37.07 12.35 -7.69
CA LYS A 19 36.48 11.74 -8.90
C LYS A 19 35.22 10.89 -8.73
N GLN A 20 34.79 10.52 -7.51
CA GLN A 20 33.50 9.85 -7.31
C GLN A 20 32.82 10.38 -6.05
N LYS A 21 31.86 11.32 -6.25
CA LYS A 21 31.00 11.89 -5.21
C LYS A 21 29.56 11.41 -5.40
N HIS A 22 29.33 10.11 -5.25
CA HIS A 22 28.00 9.52 -5.16
C HIS A 22 27.97 8.65 -3.91
N LEU A 23 26.90 8.71 -3.11
CA LEU A 23 26.69 7.72 -2.06
C LEU A 23 26.52 6.36 -2.72
N THR A 24 27.29 5.38 -2.30
CA THR A 24 26.94 3.97 -2.53
C THR A 24 25.83 3.59 -1.53
N HIS A 25 25.06 2.54 -1.85
CA HIS A 25 23.93 2.08 -1.03
C HIS A 25 24.34 1.72 0.43
N GLU A 26 25.65 1.55 0.67
CA GLU A 26 26.25 1.25 1.97
C GLU A 26 26.42 2.48 2.89
N ASP A 27 26.44 3.70 2.36
CA ASP A 27 26.63 4.95 3.13
C ASP A 27 25.31 5.50 3.74
N VAL A 28 24.17 4.92 3.36
CA VAL A 28 22.82 5.41 3.72
C VAL A 28 22.48 5.18 5.21
N PRO A 29 22.83 4.05 5.86
CA PRO A 29 22.52 3.83 7.28
C PRO A 29 23.36 4.67 8.24
N GLU A 30 24.63 4.95 7.92
CA GLU A 30 25.55 5.74 8.79
C GLU A 30 25.18 7.23 8.85
N ALA A 31 24.45 7.74 7.85
CA ALA A 31 24.11 9.16 7.74
C ALA A 31 22.81 9.55 8.47
N LEU A 32 22.08 8.61 9.09
CA LEU A 32 20.77 8.86 9.72
C LEU A 32 20.90 8.73 11.26
N PRO A 33 20.58 9.76 12.05
CA PRO A 33 20.40 9.58 13.49
C PRO A 33 19.24 8.62 13.74
N GLU A 34 19.44 7.71 14.70
CA GLU A 34 18.43 6.78 15.22
C GLU A 34 17.10 7.52 15.39
N ILE A 35 16.09 7.10 14.62
CA ILE A 35 14.73 7.63 14.74
C ILE A 35 14.22 7.19 16.12
N GLU A 36 13.93 8.17 16.98
CA GLU A 36 13.33 7.97 18.30
C GLU A 36 12.19 6.96 18.24
N SER A 37 12.35 5.92 19.06
CA SER A 37 11.39 4.89 19.39
C SER A 37 10.11 5.52 19.94
N GLY A 38 9.05 5.53 19.11
CA GLY A 38 7.80 6.19 19.50
C GLY A 38 6.58 5.87 18.67
N THR A 39 6.56 4.81 17.86
CA THR A 39 5.33 4.16 17.37
C THR A 39 5.64 2.70 17.06
N GLU A 40 4.77 1.82 17.52
CA GLU A 40 4.81 0.36 17.47
C GLU A 40 5.52 -0.23 16.23
N GLN A 41 6.59 -0.99 16.51
CA GLN A 41 7.18 -2.08 15.71
C GLN A 41 7.14 -1.89 14.19
N MET A 42 8.03 -1.01 13.70
CA MET A 42 8.66 -1.22 12.41
C MET A 42 9.98 -1.94 12.66
N ASP A 43 10.03 -3.24 12.34
CA ASP A 43 11.30 -3.94 12.26
C ASP A 43 12.21 -3.22 11.25
N PRO A 44 13.50 -3.01 11.55
CA PRO A 44 14.46 -2.60 10.53
C PRO A 44 14.48 -3.66 9.43
N PRO A 45 14.69 -3.30 8.15
CA PRO A 45 14.76 -4.29 7.09
C PRO A 45 15.94 -5.23 7.38
N HIS A 46 15.62 -6.44 7.85
CA HIS A 46 16.54 -7.53 8.12
C HIS A 46 17.04 -8.17 6.81
N ASP A 47 17.49 -7.36 5.85
CA ASP A 47 17.98 -7.83 4.55
C ASP A 47 19.42 -7.39 4.22
N LEU A 48 20.19 -6.97 5.24
CA LEU A 48 21.61 -6.60 5.08
C LEU A 48 22.60 -7.64 5.65
N LEU A 49 22.15 -8.87 5.90
CA LEU A 49 23.02 -10.00 6.25
C LEU A 49 22.73 -11.27 5.45
N VAL A 50 22.67 -11.15 4.12
CA VAL A 50 23.09 -12.24 3.24
C VAL A 50 24.22 -11.71 2.34
N ARG A 51 25.40 -11.57 2.93
CA ARG A 51 26.65 -11.53 2.18
C ARG A 51 26.87 -12.91 1.57
N GLU A 52 26.42 -13.07 0.34
CA GLU A 52 27.13 -13.68 -0.79
C GLU A 52 26.12 -13.91 -1.92
N ARG A 53 26.36 -13.26 -3.06
CA ARG A 53 25.63 -13.38 -4.33
C ARG A 53 24.18 -12.90 -4.35
N VAL A 54 24.00 -11.60 -4.52
CA VAL A 54 22.96 -11.10 -5.43
C VAL A 54 23.60 -10.01 -6.27
N ASP A 55 23.61 -10.29 -7.57
CA ASP A 55 24.17 -9.46 -8.61
C ASP A 55 23.56 -8.06 -8.62
N THR A 56 24.38 -7.17 -9.15
CA THR A 56 24.03 -5.84 -9.64
C THR A 56 22.65 -5.87 -10.29
N MET A 57 21.78 -4.94 -9.88
CA MET A 57 20.70 -4.51 -10.78
C MET A 57 21.39 -3.81 -11.94
N ASP A 58 21.68 -4.62 -12.96
CA ASP A 58 22.24 -4.21 -14.22
C ASP A 58 21.32 -3.20 -14.89
N ALA A 59 21.99 -2.22 -15.48
CA ALA A 59 21.51 -1.51 -16.64
C ALA A 59 21.23 -2.55 -17.75
N ASP A 60 20.00 -2.98 -17.87
CA ASP A 60 19.48 -3.53 -19.12
C ASP A 60 18.08 -2.96 -19.34
N GLY A 61 17.96 -2.20 -20.41
CA GLY A 61 16.70 -1.70 -20.91
C GLY A 61 15.88 -2.86 -21.46
N SER A 62 14.93 -3.33 -20.66
CA SER A 62 13.72 -3.94 -21.21
C SER A 62 12.64 -2.85 -21.27
N PRO A 63 11.97 -2.63 -22.42
CA PRO A 63 10.82 -1.74 -22.47
C PRO A 63 9.72 -2.33 -21.56
N ASP A 64 9.21 -1.52 -20.62
CA ASP A 64 7.98 -1.82 -19.88
C ASP A 64 6.82 -1.91 -20.90
N GLU A 65 6.56 -3.10 -21.45
CA GLU A 65 5.32 -3.44 -22.14
C GLU A 65 4.26 -3.87 -21.12
N ASP A 66 3.71 -2.89 -20.40
CA ASP A 66 2.40 -3.01 -19.75
C ASP A 66 1.45 -1.98 -20.39
N LYS A 67 0.97 -2.30 -21.59
CA LYS A 67 -0.31 -1.81 -22.13
C LYS A 67 -1.22 -3.01 -22.38
N PRO A 68 -2.50 -3.00 -21.97
CA PRO A 68 -3.40 -4.09 -22.29
C PRO A 68 -3.80 -4.04 -23.79
N THR A 69 -3.28 -5.03 -24.52
CA THR A 69 -3.83 -5.80 -25.67
C THR A 69 -4.61 -5.09 -26.79
N ASN A 70 -4.11 -5.21 -28.04
CA ASN A 70 -4.89 -5.80 -29.14
C ASN A 70 -4.02 -6.33 -30.29
N VAL A 71 -4.55 -7.34 -30.98
CA VAL A 71 -3.88 -8.25 -31.92
C VAL A 71 -3.79 -7.64 -33.34
N GLU A 72 -2.80 -8.13 -34.10
CA GLU A 72 -2.59 -8.05 -35.57
C GLU A 72 -1.63 -6.98 -36.13
N GLY A 73 -0.62 -7.45 -36.88
CA GLY A 73 0.06 -6.67 -37.92
C GLY A 73 1.59 -6.68 -37.88
N ALA A 74 2.19 -7.63 -38.58
CA ALA A 74 3.63 -7.78 -38.79
C ALA A 74 4.30 -6.57 -39.50
N LEU A 75 5.55 -6.26 -39.15
CA LEU A 75 6.65 -6.20 -40.12
C LEU A 75 8.03 -6.18 -39.42
N GLU A 76 8.92 -7.04 -39.92
CA GLU A 76 10.33 -7.18 -39.55
C GLU A 76 11.14 -5.90 -39.86
N LEU A 77 12.25 -5.68 -39.13
CA LEU A 77 13.55 -5.44 -39.76
C LEU A 77 14.71 -5.68 -38.76
N ARG A 78 15.68 -6.43 -39.28
CA ARG A 78 16.85 -7.03 -38.65
C ARG A 78 18.07 -6.12 -38.85
N GLY A 79 18.90 -5.91 -37.82
CA GLY A 79 20.19 -5.22 -37.92
C GLY A 79 21.12 -5.61 -36.76
N LYS A 80 22.37 -5.96 -37.07
CA LYS A 80 23.37 -6.63 -36.22
C LYS A 80 24.20 -5.67 -35.33
N PRO A 81 25.02 -6.20 -34.40
CA PRO A 81 25.40 -5.52 -33.15
C PRO A 81 26.78 -4.86 -33.18
N GLY A 82 26.97 -3.94 -32.23
CA GLY A 82 28.27 -3.55 -31.69
C GLY A 82 28.63 -2.09 -31.92
N GLU A 83 28.53 -1.27 -30.87
CA GLU A 83 29.58 -0.33 -30.45
C GLU A 83 29.23 0.33 -29.11
N SER A 84 30.23 0.34 -28.23
CA SER A 84 30.32 0.88 -26.87
C SER A 84 29.34 2.00 -26.45
N GLU A 85 28.57 1.75 -25.38
CA GLU A 85 27.90 2.79 -24.61
C GLU A 85 28.51 2.91 -23.21
N ALA A 86 29.60 3.66 -23.14
CA ALA A 86 29.91 4.50 -21.99
C ALA A 86 29.49 5.93 -22.34
N GLN A 87 28.19 6.14 -22.56
CA GLN A 87 27.62 7.47 -22.66
C GLN A 87 26.82 7.73 -21.39
N LYS A 88 27.32 8.69 -20.60
CA LYS A 88 26.57 9.29 -19.52
C LYS A 88 25.35 9.94 -20.18
N GLU A 89 24.16 9.44 -19.90
CA GLU A 89 22.95 10.21 -20.12
C GLU A 89 23.00 11.40 -19.15
N ASP A 90 23.50 12.53 -19.65
CA ASP A 90 23.11 13.82 -19.11
C ASP A 90 21.60 13.90 -19.31
N ILE A 91 20.84 13.61 -18.25
CA ILE A 91 19.38 13.71 -18.26
C ILE A 91 19.06 15.16 -18.63
N ASP A 92 18.61 15.38 -19.87
CA ASP A 92 18.15 16.68 -20.31
C ASP A 92 16.87 17.01 -19.54
N LEU A 93 17.05 17.74 -18.45
CA LEU A 93 15.98 18.20 -17.56
C LEU A 93 15.18 19.34 -18.20
N SER A 94 15.48 19.77 -19.44
CA SER A 94 14.82 20.88 -20.13
C SER A 94 13.29 20.77 -20.03
N ALA A 95 12.64 21.91 -19.84
CA ALA A 95 11.18 21.97 -19.77
C ALA A 95 10.54 21.44 -21.08
N GLU A 96 11.24 21.54 -22.21
CA GLU A 96 10.82 21.01 -23.51
C GLU A 96 10.81 19.47 -23.57
N SER A 97 11.83 18.79 -23.04
CA SER A 97 11.85 17.31 -22.98
C SER A 97 10.75 16.74 -22.06
N LEU A 98 10.41 17.46 -20.99
CA LEU A 98 9.33 17.05 -20.07
C LEU A 98 7.91 17.25 -20.65
N LEU A 99 7.75 18.09 -21.68
CA LEU A 99 6.46 18.40 -22.30
C LEU A 99 5.99 17.35 -23.33
N ASP A 100 6.87 16.42 -23.72
CA ASP A 100 6.58 15.34 -24.69
C ASP A 100 5.79 14.15 -24.08
N LEU A 101 5.39 14.27 -22.81
CA LEU A 101 4.62 13.23 -22.09
C LEU A 101 3.09 13.32 -22.29
N GLY A 102 2.61 14.19 -23.20
CA GLY A 102 1.18 14.41 -23.41
C GLY A 102 0.79 14.41 -24.88
N SER A 103 -0.38 13.83 -25.17
CA SER A 103 -1.04 13.85 -26.49
C SER A 103 -1.07 15.28 -27.08
N PRO A 104 -1.02 15.46 -28.41
CA PRO A 104 -0.98 16.78 -29.05
C PRO A 104 -2.25 17.62 -28.86
N GLU A 105 -3.31 17.06 -28.28
CA GLU A 105 -4.62 17.67 -28.22
C GLU A 105 -4.94 18.12 -26.79
N LEU A 106 -5.30 19.41 -26.66
CA LEU A 106 -5.74 20.16 -25.47
C LEU A 106 -4.64 20.93 -24.72
N THR A 107 -4.73 22.25 -24.86
CA THR A 107 -3.91 23.30 -24.25
C THR A 107 -4.16 23.51 -22.75
N ASN A 108 -5.04 22.72 -22.12
CA ASN A 108 -5.52 22.89 -20.73
C ASN A 108 -5.16 21.74 -19.78
N ASP A 109 -4.20 20.87 -20.12
CA ASP A 109 -3.75 19.81 -19.22
C ASP A 109 -3.07 20.42 -17.96
N PRO A 110 -3.60 20.15 -16.74
CA PRO A 110 -3.00 20.62 -15.49
C PRO A 110 -1.53 20.20 -15.32
N VAL A 111 -1.14 19.04 -15.86
CA VAL A 111 0.26 18.58 -15.84
C VAL A 111 1.14 19.55 -16.63
N ARG A 112 0.74 19.90 -17.85
CA ARG A 112 1.49 20.84 -18.70
C ARG A 112 1.59 22.24 -18.07
N MET A 113 0.52 22.70 -17.40
CA MET A 113 0.55 23.97 -16.67
C MET A 113 1.60 23.94 -15.54
N TYR A 114 1.60 22.87 -14.75
CA TYR A 114 2.57 22.67 -13.68
C TYR A 114 4.02 22.59 -14.19
N LEU A 115 4.27 21.80 -15.24
CA LEU A 115 5.61 21.66 -15.84
C LEU A 115 6.17 23.00 -16.35
N ARG A 116 5.30 23.83 -16.94
CA ARG A 116 5.68 25.17 -17.41
C ARG A 116 6.06 26.09 -16.24
N GLU A 117 5.35 26.00 -15.12
CA GLU A 117 5.61 26.84 -13.95
C GLU A 117 6.95 26.49 -13.28
N ILE A 118 7.21 25.20 -13.05
CA ILE A 118 8.48 24.74 -12.46
C ILE A 118 9.67 24.97 -13.40
N GLY A 119 9.43 24.99 -14.72
CA GLY A 119 10.46 25.24 -15.73
C GLY A 119 10.98 26.68 -15.73
N ARG A 120 10.25 27.64 -15.15
CA ARG A 120 10.67 29.06 -15.05
C ARG A 120 11.74 29.28 -13.99
N VAL A 121 11.86 28.38 -13.01
CA VAL A 121 12.83 28.51 -11.92
C VAL A 121 14.19 28.00 -12.38
N ALA A 122 15.24 28.81 -12.19
CA ALA A 122 16.60 28.45 -12.54
C ALA A 122 17.15 27.35 -11.63
N LEU A 123 18.00 26.49 -12.20
CA LEU A 123 18.73 25.47 -11.44
C LEU A 123 19.78 26.12 -10.55
N LEU A 124 19.98 25.55 -9.36
CA LEU A 124 20.97 26.02 -8.40
C LEU A 124 22.34 25.39 -8.68
N THR A 125 23.39 26.15 -8.38
CA THR A 125 24.75 25.65 -8.30
C THR A 125 25.02 25.00 -6.93
N ALA A 126 26.06 24.16 -6.83
CA ALA A 126 26.44 23.53 -5.57
C ALA A 126 26.80 24.53 -4.47
N GLU A 127 27.35 25.69 -4.83
CA GLU A 127 27.66 26.77 -3.87
C GLU A 127 26.38 27.44 -3.35
N GLU A 128 25.41 27.68 -4.25
CA GLU A 128 24.10 28.22 -3.88
C GLU A 128 23.32 27.28 -2.98
N GLU A 129 23.33 25.96 -3.25
CA GLU A 129 22.72 24.94 -2.38
C GLU A 129 23.26 25.04 -0.95
N VAL A 130 24.58 25.14 -0.79
CA VAL A 130 25.23 25.27 0.52
C VAL A 130 24.85 26.59 1.19
N SER A 131 24.76 27.68 0.44
CA SER A 131 24.38 29.01 0.96
C SER A 131 22.94 29.02 1.50
N LEU A 132 22.02 28.40 0.77
CA LEU A 132 20.61 28.27 1.15
C LEU A 132 20.46 27.34 2.35
N ALA A 133 21.16 26.20 2.36
CA ALA A 133 21.17 25.29 3.50
C ALA A 133 21.64 25.99 4.79
N LYS A 134 22.70 26.80 4.73
CA LYS A 134 23.16 27.60 5.87
C LYS A 134 22.11 28.61 6.33
N ALA A 135 21.41 29.26 5.42
CA ALA A 135 20.33 30.20 5.76
C ALA A 135 19.14 29.48 6.44
N ILE A 136 18.78 28.29 5.97
CA ILE A 136 17.74 27.44 6.58
C ILE A 136 18.13 27.06 8.01
N HIS A 137 19.33 26.53 8.23
CA HIS A 137 19.84 26.16 9.56
C HIS A 137 19.89 27.36 10.53
N ARG A 138 20.27 28.55 10.04
CA ARG A 138 20.23 29.80 10.83
C ARG A 138 18.80 30.16 11.23
N GLY A 139 17.85 30.08 10.28
CA GLY A 139 16.44 30.35 10.52
C GLY A 139 15.80 29.37 11.52
N ASP A 140 16.09 28.08 11.41
CA ASP A 140 15.57 27.05 12.33
C ASP A 140 16.14 27.23 13.74
N SER A 141 17.44 27.54 13.85
CA SER A 141 18.07 27.89 15.14
C SER A 141 17.48 29.17 15.74
N ALA A 142 17.10 30.15 14.91
CA ALA A 142 16.43 31.37 15.36
C ALA A 142 14.99 31.09 15.83
N ARG A 143 14.26 30.24 15.12
CA ARG A 143 12.90 29.78 15.50
C ARG A 143 12.94 29.09 16.86
N HIS A 144 13.86 28.13 17.05
CA HIS A 144 13.99 27.42 18.31
C HIS A 144 14.35 28.34 19.49
N ARG A 145 15.24 29.33 19.27
CA ARG A 145 15.57 30.35 20.27
C ARG A 145 14.37 31.23 20.64
N LEU A 146 13.51 31.56 19.68
CA LEU A 146 12.28 32.33 19.93
C LEU A 146 11.25 31.53 20.74
N GLU A 147 11.19 30.22 20.56
CA GLU A 147 10.27 29.34 21.29
C GLU A 147 10.70 29.15 22.74
N LEU A 148 11.99 28.89 22.98
CA LEU A 148 12.53 28.67 24.33
C LEU A 148 12.52 29.93 25.20
N ARG A 149 12.70 31.12 24.62
CA ARG A 149 12.81 32.39 25.37
C ARG A 149 11.59 33.29 25.20
N ARG A 150 10.38 32.71 25.17
CA ARG A 150 9.11 33.44 24.92
C ARG A 150 8.86 34.68 25.81
N GLY A 151 9.54 34.82 26.96
CA GLY A 151 9.38 35.94 27.90
C GLY A 151 10.58 36.89 28.10
N ASP A 152 11.82 36.47 27.82
CA ASP A 152 13.03 37.18 28.31
C ASP A 152 13.81 37.99 27.25
N LEU A 153 13.33 38.01 26.01
CA LEU A 153 14.03 38.66 24.89
C LEU A 153 13.66 40.14 24.77
N ALA A 154 14.67 41.00 24.67
CA ALA A 154 14.47 42.40 24.32
C ALA A 154 13.73 42.53 22.98
N PRO A 155 12.86 43.56 22.81
CA PRO A 155 12.09 43.75 21.57
C PRO A 155 12.96 43.77 20.29
N LYS A 156 14.17 44.33 20.40
CA LYS A 156 15.16 44.39 19.30
C LYS A 156 15.69 43.01 18.90
N ASP A 157 16.03 42.18 19.87
CA ASP A 157 16.54 40.82 19.61
C ASP A 157 15.44 39.91 19.06
N ARG A 158 14.20 40.09 19.55
CA ARG A 158 13.03 39.41 19.01
C ARG A 158 12.77 39.78 17.54
N ALA A 159 12.92 41.05 17.18
CA ALA A 159 12.80 41.50 15.79
C ALA A 159 13.90 40.90 14.89
N LYS A 160 15.14 40.85 15.38
CA LYS A 160 16.26 40.23 14.65
C LYS A 160 16.04 38.73 14.42
N LEU A 161 15.65 37.98 15.45
CA LEU A 161 15.38 36.55 15.31
C LEU A 161 14.21 36.29 14.35
N ARG A 162 13.16 37.12 14.37
CA ARG A 162 12.05 37.02 13.40
C ARG A 162 12.51 37.26 11.96
N ALA A 163 13.45 38.19 11.76
CA ALA A 163 14.04 38.41 10.45
C ALA A 163 14.86 37.20 9.97
N GLU A 164 15.67 36.60 10.85
CA GLU A 164 16.42 35.37 10.57
C GLU A 164 15.49 34.18 10.24
N VAL A 165 14.37 34.03 10.94
CA VAL A 165 13.35 33.01 10.63
C VAL A 165 12.76 33.23 9.24
N ARG A 166 12.38 34.47 8.91
CA ARG A 166 11.83 34.80 7.59
C ARG A 166 12.82 34.55 6.46
N GLU A 167 14.10 34.88 6.68
CA GLU A 167 15.18 34.58 5.72
C GLU A 167 15.31 33.07 5.52
N GLY A 168 15.29 32.28 6.60
CA GLY A 168 15.33 30.81 6.52
C GLY A 168 14.12 30.21 5.78
N GLU A 169 12.92 30.73 5.99
CA GLU A 169 11.72 30.29 5.27
C GLU A 169 11.78 30.62 3.77
N LEU A 170 12.31 31.78 3.39
CA LEU A 170 12.53 32.13 1.99
C LEU A 170 13.59 31.22 1.35
N ALA A 171 14.68 30.93 2.06
CA ALA A 171 15.71 30.01 1.58
C ALA A 171 15.17 28.58 1.40
N ARG A 172 14.32 28.12 2.33
CA ARG A 172 13.62 26.83 2.24
C ARG A 172 12.76 26.73 0.98
N ARG A 173 11.94 27.76 0.72
CA ARG A 173 11.10 27.83 -0.49
C ARG A 173 11.94 27.82 -1.76
N ARG A 174 12.97 28.67 -1.83
CA ARG A 174 13.86 28.75 -3.01
C ARG A 174 14.59 27.43 -3.28
N LEU A 175 15.06 26.75 -2.25
CA LEU A 175 15.73 25.45 -2.40
C LEU A 175 14.74 24.37 -2.89
N ALA A 176 13.50 24.37 -2.40
CA ALA A 176 12.46 23.45 -2.86
C ALA A 176 12.05 23.73 -4.32
N GLU A 177 11.71 24.98 -4.66
CA GLU A 177 11.25 25.40 -5.99
C GLU A 177 12.26 25.06 -7.10
N ALA A 178 13.55 25.30 -6.86
CA ALA A 178 14.59 24.99 -7.83
C ALA A 178 14.78 23.47 -8.08
N ASN A 179 14.28 22.63 -7.18
CA ASN A 179 14.41 21.17 -7.24
C ASN A 179 13.10 20.46 -7.60
N LEU A 180 12.01 21.17 -7.92
CA LEU A 180 10.74 20.55 -8.33
C LEU A 180 10.88 19.66 -9.58
N ARG A 181 11.80 19.99 -10.49
CA ARG A 181 12.08 19.19 -11.70
C ARG A 181 12.66 17.81 -11.37
N LEU A 182 13.41 17.69 -10.28
CA LEU A 182 13.94 16.41 -9.80
C LEU A 182 12.80 15.48 -9.35
N VAL A 183 11.75 16.03 -8.75
CA VAL A 183 10.58 15.24 -8.33
C VAL A 183 9.89 14.64 -9.55
N VAL A 184 9.67 15.44 -10.59
CA VAL A 184 9.04 14.99 -11.84
C VAL A 184 9.87 13.88 -12.50
N SER A 185 11.19 14.04 -12.61
CA SER A 185 12.06 13.02 -13.22
C SER A 185 12.07 11.70 -12.43
N VAL A 186 11.98 11.76 -11.09
CA VAL A 186 11.87 10.57 -10.25
C VAL A 186 10.50 9.92 -10.39
N ALA A 187 9.42 10.72 -10.36
CA ALA A 187 8.02 10.28 -10.43
C ALA A 187 7.67 9.63 -11.77
N LYS A 188 8.31 10.03 -12.88
CA LYS A 188 8.10 9.46 -14.22
C LYS A 188 8.23 7.93 -14.23
N ARG A 189 9.15 7.37 -13.44
CA ARG A 189 9.37 5.91 -13.32
C ARG A 189 8.25 5.16 -12.60
N TYR A 190 7.28 5.87 -12.01
CA TYR A 190 6.18 5.31 -11.22
C TYR A 190 4.81 5.49 -11.89
N ILE A 191 4.77 6.05 -13.09
CA ILE A 191 3.55 6.15 -13.90
C ILE A 191 3.01 4.73 -14.17
N GLY A 192 1.68 4.58 -14.14
CA GLY A 192 1.02 3.30 -14.41
C GLY A 192 0.89 2.38 -13.19
N ARG A 193 1.38 2.77 -12.00
CA ARG A 193 1.28 1.96 -10.77
C ARG A 193 0.01 2.19 -9.93
N GLY A 194 -1.11 2.55 -10.58
CA GLY A 194 -2.41 2.74 -9.92
C GLY A 194 -2.66 4.12 -9.28
N MET A 195 -1.75 5.09 -9.46
CA MET A 195 -1.91 6.47 -8.99
C MET A 195 -1.71 7.45 -10.15
N SER A 196 -2.44 8.58 -10.14
CA SER A 196 -2.29 9.65 -11.14
C SER A 196 -0.88 10.25 -11.08
N PHE A 197 -0.37 10.70 -12.24
CA PHE A 197 0.96 11.31 -12.30
C PHE A 197 1.06 12.58 -11.46
N LEU A 198 -0.01 13.38 -11.38
CA LEU A 198 -0.04 14.57 -10.52
C LEU A 198 0.08 14.20 -9.05
N ASP A 199 -0.62 13.15 -8.61
CA ASP A 199 -0.58 12.70 -7.22
C ASP A 199 0.81 12.16 -6.85
N LEU A 200 1.44 11.39 -7.76
CA LEU A 200 2.83 10.96 -7.61
C LEU A 200 3.79 12.14 -7.46
N ILE A 201 3.60 13.21 -8.25
CA ILE A 201 4.40 14.44 -8.14
C ILE A 201 4.16 15.11 -6.79
N GLN A 202 2.91 15.22 -6.33
CA GLN A 202 2.62 15.86 -5.04
C GLN A 202 3.23 15.10 -3.86
N GLU A 203 3.12 13.77 -3.85
CA GLU A 203 3.74 12.93 -2.83
C GLU A 203 5.27 13.02 -2.88
N GLY A 204 5.84 13.08 -4.08
CA GLY A 204 7.25 13.36 -4.28
C GLY A 204 7.69 14.74 -3.77
N ASN A 205 6.85 15.78 -3.94
CA ASN A 205 7.10 17.13 -3.41
C ASN A 205 7.12 17.12 -1.88
N ILE A 206 6.25 16.35 -1.23
CA ILE A 206 6.27 16.15 0.22
C ILE A 206 7.60 15.49 0.65
N GLY A 207 8.06 14.49 -0.09
CA GLY A 207 9.39 13.88 0.11
C GLY A 207 10.53 14.89 -0.04
N LEU A 208 10.48 15.73 -1.08
CA LEU A 208 11.46 16.80 -1.32
C LEU A 208 11.50 17.80 -0.16
N LEU A 209 10.35 18.24 0.35
CA LEU A 209 10.29 19.18 1.48
C LEU A 209 10.97 18.60 2.74
N ARG A 210 10.75 17.31 3.02
CA ARG A 210 11.46 16.60 4.11
C ARG A 210 12.96 16.53 3.87
N ALA A 211 13.39 16.33 2.62
CA ALA A 211 14.80 16.36 2.27
C ALA A 211 15.42 17.75 2.51
N VAL A 212 14.71 18.82 2.13
CA VAL A 212 15.14 20.21 2.37
C VAL A 212 15.28 20.50 3.87
N GLU A 213 14.36 19.99 4.69
CA GLU A 213 14.42 20.12 6.15
C GLU A 213 15.62 19.44 6.79
N LYS A 214 15.96 18.23 6.33
CA LYS A 214 16.98 17.39 6.97
C LYS A 214 18.35 17.45 6.29
N PHE A 215 18.51 18.26 5.24
CA PHE A 215 19.73 18.32 4.47
C PHE A 215 20.91 18.88 5.28
N ASP A 216 22.00 18.11 5.32
CA ASP A 216 23.26 18.52 5.94
C ASP A 216 24.34 18.78 4.89
N HIS A 217 24.59 20.07 4.65
CA HIS A 217 25.61 20.56 3.72
C HIS A 217 27.05 20.23 4.16
N ARG A 218 27.30 19.87 5.43
CA ARG A 218 28.65 19.56 5.94
C ARG A 218 29.18 18.23 5.42
N LYS A 219 28.29 17.32 5.02
CA LYS A 219 28.64 16.00 4.51
C LYS A 219 29.25 16.04 3.09
N GLY A 220 29.18 17.20 2.40
CA GLY A 220 29.88 17.41 1.13
C GLY A 220 29.27 16.70 -0.10
N TYR A 221 28.10 16.08 0.05
CA TYR A 221 27.32 15.50 -1.04
C TYR A 221 26.36 16.53 -1.66
N LYS A 222 26.03 16.33 -2.94
CA LYS A 222 25.05 17.17 -3.65
C LYS A 222 23.65 16.98 -3.06
N PHE A 223 22.83 18.03 -3.07
CA PHE A 223 21.46 17.95 -2.56
C PHE A 223 20.62 16.93 -3.34
N SER A 224 20.77 16.85 -4.66
CA SER A 224 20.01 15.93 -5.53
C SER A 224 20.15 14.45 -5.14
N THR A 225 21.34 14.00 -4.73
CA THR A 225 21.60 12.62 -4.28
C THR A 225 20.78 12.31 -3.02
N TYR A 226 20.79 13.22 -2.06
CA TYR A 226 20.04 13.07 -0.80
C TYR A 226 18.53 13.16 -1.02
N ALA A 227 18.08 14.14 -1.81
CA ALA A 227 16.67 14.37 -2.10
C ALA A 227 16.03 13.19 -2.84
N THR A 228 16.76 12.57 -3.76
CA THR A 228 16.26 11.40 -4.52
C THR A 228 15.79 10.27 -3.60
N TRP A 229 16.46 10.03 -2.47
CA TRP A 229 16.08 8.98 -1.52
C TRP A 229 14.73 9.29 -0.85
N TRP A 230 14.57 10.51 -0.34
CA TRP A 230 13.31 10.94 0.29
C TRP A 230 12.15 11.03 -0.69
N ILE A 231 12.39 11.50 -1.92
CA ILE A 231 11.37 11.57 -2.98
C ILE A 231 10.92 10.14 -3.33
N ARG A 232 11.87 9.22 -3.55
CA ARG A 232 11.56 7.82 -3.87
C ARG A 232 10.75 7.16 -2.75
N GLN A 233 11.17 7.35 -1.50
CA GLN A 233 10.50 6.78 -0.33
C GLN A 233 9.07 7.31 -0.18
N ALA A 234 8.87 8.62 -0.34
CA ALA A 234 7.55 9.23 -0.25
C ALA A 234 6.60 8.70 -1.33
N ILE A 235 7.05 8.68 -2.60
CA ILE A 235 6.26 8.16 -3.72
C ILE A 235 5.92 6.67 -3.50
N SER A 236 6.92 5.87 -3.13
CA SER A 236 6.72 4.41 -2.98
C SER A 236 5.77 4.09 -1.82
N ARG A 237 5.85 4.85 -0.73
CA ARG A 237 4.92 4.76 0.39
C ARG A 237 3.51 5.18 0.00
N ALA A 238 3.36 6.28 -0.72
CA ALA A 238 2.05 6.77 -1.16
C ALA A 238 1.35 5.76 -2.08
N ILE A 239 2.10 5.14 -3.00
CA ILE A 239 1.57 4.05 -3.84
C ILE A 239 1.08 2.89 -2.97
N ALA A 240 1.86 2.45 -1.99
CA ALA A 240 1.45 1.37 -1.11
C ALA A 240 0.20 1.71 -0.28
N ASP A 241 0.04 2.96 0.13
CA ASP A 241 -1.07 3.41 0.98
C ASP A 241 -2.36 3.74 0.20
N GLN A 242 -2.26 4.21 -1.06
CA GLN A 242 -3.39 4.82 -1.78
C GLN A 242 -3.66 4.24 -3.19
N ALA A 243 -2.72 3.52 -3.83
CA ALA A 243 -2.90 3.10 -5.22
C ALA A 243 -3.98 2.02 -5.43
N ARG A 244 -4.51 1.43 -4.36
CA ARG A 244 -5.52 0.37 -4.43
C ARG A 244 -6.85 0.84 -3.87
N THR A 245 -7.93 0.48 -4.56
CA THR A 245 -9.32 0.72 -4.11
C THR A 245 -9.59 0.15 -2.72
N ILE A 246 -9.05 -1.05 -2.45
CA ILE A 246 -9.06 -1.65 -1.12
C ILE A 246 -7.65 -1.52 -0.55
N ARG A 247 -7.50 -0.69 0.48
CA ARG A 247 -6.20 -0.42 1.10
C ARG A 247 -5.62 -1.68 1.74
N ILE A 248 -4.34 -1.93 1.46
CA ILE A 248 -3.55 -3.03 2.02
C ILE A 248 -2.43 -2.43 2.89
N PRO A 249 -2.11 -2.99 4.06
CA PRO A 249 -0.97 -2.52 4.86
C PRO A 249 0.37 -2.60 4.10
N VAL A 250 1.28 -1.66 4.34
CA VAL A 250 2.56 -1.53 3.60
C VAL A 250 3.39 -2.82 3.60
N HIS A 251 3.53 -3.51 4.74
CA HIS A 251 4.29 -4.77 4.83
C HIS A 251 3.71 -5.89 3.94
N MET A 252 2.40 -5.88 3.70
CA MET A 252 1.76 -6.82 2.77
C MET A 252 2.04 -6.44 1.32
N VAL A 253 2.08 -5.15 0.97
CA VAL A 253 2.48 -4.66 -0.36
C VAL A 253 3.93 -5.05 -0.67
N GLU A 254 4.83 -4.89 0.29
CA GLU A 254 6.23 -5.34 0.16
C GLU A 254 6.31 -6.85 -0.09
N THR A 255 5.53 -7.63 0.66
CA THR A 255 5.45 -9.09 0.50
C THR A 255 4.93 -9.47 -0.88
N ILE A 256 3.91 -8.77 -1.41
CA ILE A 256 3.37 -8.98 -2.75
C ILE A 256 4.42 -8.65 -3.81
N ASN A 257 5.10 -7.52 -3.69
CA ASN A 257 6.16 -7.14 -4.63
C ASN A 257 7.32 -8.14 -4.64
N ARG A 258 7.70 -8.66 -3.46
CA ARG A 258 8.69 -9.74 -3.37
C ARG A 258 8.21 -11.01 -4.06
N LEU A 259 6.95 -11.41 -3.84
CA LEU A 259 6.36 -12.56 -4.52
C LEU A 259 6.40 -12.40 -6.04
N VAL A 260 5.99 -11.24 -6.57
CA VAL A 260 6.00 -10.96 -8.01
C VAL A 260 7.42 -11.02 -8.59
N ARG A 261 8.42 -10.48 -7.87
CA ARG A 261 9.83 -10.56 -8.30
C ARG A 261 10.34 -12.00 -8.31
N THR A 262 10.12 -12.76 -7.24
CA THR A 262 10.47 -14.19 -7.15
C THR A 262 9.78 -14.99 -8.25
N GLN A 263 8.48 -14.75 -8.49
CA GLN A 263 7.73 -15.42 -9.55
C GLN A 263 8.33 -15.13 -10.94
N ARG A 264 8.72 -13.89 -11.23
CA ARG A 264 9.38 -13.52 -12.49
C ARG A 264 10.76 -14.18 -12.64
N SER A 265 11.58 -14.19 -11.58
CA SER A 265 12.89 -14.88 -11.59
C SER A 265 12.74 -16.37 -11.88
N LEU A 266 11.83 -17.04 -11.17
CA LEU A 266 11.55 -18.46 -11.35
C LEU A 266 10.97 -18.76 -12.74
N LEU A 267 10.13 -17.88 -13.30
CA LEU A 267 9.61 -18.05 -14.65
C LEU A 267 10.73 -18.02 -15.69
N GLN A 268 11.71 -17.12 -15.52
CA GLN A 268 12.88 -17.03 -16.39
C GLN A 268 13.79 -18.25 -16.26
N GLU A 269 14.01 -18.75 -15.04
CA GLU A 269 14.86 -19.91 -14.77
C GLU A 269 14.22 -21.24 -15.23
N LEU A 270 12.91 -21.42 -14.98
CA LEU A 270 12.20 -22.67 -15.24
C LEU A 270 11.59 -22.74 -16.65
N GLY A 271 11.41 -21.60 -17.32
CA GLY A 271 10.72 -21.52 -18.61
C GLY A 271 9.24 -21.91 -18.55
N ARG A 272 8.65 -21.98 -17.34
CA ARG A 272 7.23 -22.28 -17.08
C ARG A 272 6.74 -21.49 -15.87
N GLU A 273 5.42 -21.44 -15.67
CA GLU A 273 4.87 -20.85 -14.46
C GLU A 273 5.29 -21.65 -13.21
N PRO A 274 5.84 -20.98 -12.18
CA PRO A 274 6.27 -21.64 -10.95
C PRO A 274 5.07 -22.02 -10.08
N SER A 275 5.18 -23.16 -9.38
CA SER A 275 4.19 -23.62 -8.42
C SER A 275 4.24 -22.80 -7.12
N PRO A 276 3.12 -22.68 -6.38
CA PRO A 276 3.11 -22.01 -5.07
C PRO A 276 4.10 -22.62 -4.06
N GLU A 277 4.41 -23.91 -4.20
CA GLU A 277 5.41 -24.62 -3.43
C GLU A 277 6.84 -24.12 -3.76
N GLU A 278 7.19 -24.02 -5.04
CA GLU A 278 8.49 -23.50 -5.51
C GLU A 278 8.68 -22.03 -5.09
N ILE A 279 7.63 -21.21 -5.24
CA ILE A 279 7.65 -19.80 -4.79
C ILE A 279 7.86 -19.73 -3.27
N ALA A 280 7.22 -20.60 -2.49
CA ALA A 280 7.37 -20.57 -1.03
C ALA A 280 8.80 -20.90 -0.57
N LEU A 281 9.48 -21.78 -1.30
CA LEU A 281 10.88 -22.14 -1.03
C LEU A 281 11.83 -21.00 -1.38
N ASP A 282 11.62 -20.32 -2.49
CA ASP A 282 12.46 -19.20 -2.90
C ASP A 282 12.23 -17.93 -2.05
N MET A 283 10.98 -17.67 -1.65
CA MET A 283 10.64 -16.58 -0.74
C MET A 283 11.19 -16.76 0.70
N ASN A 284 11.96 -17.82 0.99
CA ASN A 284 12.48 -18.16 2.31
C ASN A 284 11.37 -18.25 3.37
N LEU A 285 10.20 -18.78 3.01
CA LEU A 285 9.11 -19.03 3.97
C LEU A 285 9.33 -20.29 4.81
N LEU A 286 10.35 -21.08 4.47
CA LEU A 286 10.81 -22.27 5.18
C LEU A 286 12.24 -22.07 5.68
N SER A 287 12.66 -22.88 6.65
CA SER A 287 14.06 -22.92 7.08
C SER A 287 14.97 -23.33 5.91
N ARG A 288 16.22 -22.84 5.88
CA ARG A 288 17.22 -23.26 4.88
C ARG A 288 17.42 -24.77 4.86
N GLU A 289 17.41 -25.40 6.04
CA GLU A 289 17.50 -26.86 6.18
C GLU A 289 16.33 -27.58 5.51
N ASP A 290 15.10 -27.08 5.73
CA ASP A 290 13.89 -27.65 5.13
C ASP A 290 13.88 -27.48 3.60
N LYS A 291 14.44 -26.38 3.08
CA LYS A 291 14.58 -26.14 1.64
C LYS A 291 15.55 -27.15 0.99
N LEU A 292 16.75 -27.29 1.55
CA LEU A 292 17.76 -28.22 1.04
C LEU A 292 17.27 -29.66 1.08
N ALA A 293 16.65 -30.08 2.19
CA ALA A 293 16.10 -31.43 2.33
C ALA A 293 15.02 -31.73 1.27
N TYR A 294 14.23 -30.72 0.88
CA TYR A 294 13.23 -30.88 -0.17
C TYR A 294 13.85 -30.95 -1.57
N GLU A 295 14.81 -30.08 -1.86
CA GLU A 295 15.55 -30.08 -3.13
C GLU A 295 16.31 -31.39 -3.34
N GLU A 296 16.97 -31.91 -2.30
CA GLU A 296 17.64 -33.21 -2.30
C GLU A 296 16.65 -34.35 -2.54
N ALA A 297 15.51 -34.37 -1.84
CA ALA A 297 14.48 -35.40 -2.02
C ALA A 297 13.92 -35.41 -3.45
N ILE A 298 13.67 -34.23 -4.06
CA ILE A 298 13.25 -34.14 -5.46
C ILE A 298 14.35 -34.63 -6.41
N ALA A 299 15.60 -34.20 -6.21
CA ALA A 299 16.72 -34.57 -7.06
C ALA A 299 17.00 -36.08 -7.04
N MET A 300 16.83 -36.72 -5.88
CA MET A 300 17.00 -38.17 -5.70
C MET A 300 15.74 -38.97 -6.09
N GLY A 301 14.61 -38.31 -6.32
CA GLY A 301 13.33 -38.97 -6.61
C GLY A 301 12.76 -39.73 -5.41
N GLU A 302 13.16 -39.35 -4.19
CA GLU A 302 12.72 -39.99 -2.95
C GLU A 302 11.41 -39.39 -2.43
N ALA A 303 10.68 -40.17 -1.63
CA ALA A 303 9.47 -39.68 -0.98
C ALA A 303 9.85 -38.66 0.12
N VAL A 304 9.31 -37.45 0.01
CA VAL A 304 9.50 -36.39 1.01
C VAL A 304 8.91 -36.81 2.35
N ASP A 305 9.62 -36.55 3.45
CA ASP A 305 9.11 -36.78 4.82
C ASP A 305 7.73 -36.11 5.00
N PRO A 306 6.68 -36.85 5.47
CA PRO A 306 5.37 -36.28 5.76
C PRO A 306 5.37 -35.05 6.69
N ALA A 307 6.38 -34.88 7.54
CA ALA A 307 6.53 -33.66 8.35
C ALA A 307 6.97 -32.46 7.50
N LEU A 308 7.91 -32.66 6.58
CA LEU A 308 8.42 -31.64 5.66
C LEU A 308 7.35 -31.25 4.64
N GLU A 309 6.63 -32.22 4.08
CA GLU A 309 5.51 -31.98 3.16
C GLU A 309 4.43 -31.08 3.80
N ARG A 310 4.10 -31.30 5.07
CA ARG A 310 3.17 -30.45 5.83
C ARG A 310 3.70 -29.01 6.01
N LYS A 311 5.01 -28.81 6.13
CA LYS A 311 5.60 -27.44 6.21
C LYS A 311 5.50 -26.74 4.85
N ILE A 312 5.82 -27.42 3.77
CA ILE A 312 5.75 -26.88 2.40
C ILE A 312 4.31 -26.51 2.05
N ARG A 313 3.36 -27.40 2.34
CA ARG A 313 1.93 -27.13 2.11
C ARG A 313 1.44 -25.90 2.87
N ARG A 314 1.95 -25.64 4.07
CA ARG A 314 1.67 -24.41 4.84
C ARG A 314 2.28 -23.18 4.17
N GLY A 315 3.53 -23.27 3.69
CA GLY A 315 4.19 -22.23 2.90
C GLY A 315 3.40 -21.90 1.63
N ALA A 316 3.05 -22.90 0.83
CA ALA A 316 2.24 -22.76 -0.37
C ALA A 316 0.84 -22.18 -0.07
N SER A 317 0.24 -22.54 1.07
CA SER A 317 -1.03 -21.93 1.50
C SER A 317 -0.87 -20.45 1.84
N LYS A 318 0.28 -20.03 2.39
CA LYS A 318 0.59 -18.62 2.66
C LYS A 318 0.78 -17.85 1.35
N VAL A 319 1.52 -18.41 0.38
CA VAL A 319 1.68 -17.85 -0.97
C VAL A 319 0.33 -17.66 -1.64
N ARG A 320 -0.53 -18.70 -1.66
CA ARG A 320 -1.90 -18.61 -2.22
C ARG A 320 -2.74 -17.53 -1.54
N ARG A 321 -2.59 -17.33 -0.23
CA ARG A 321 -3.29 -16.26 0.50
C ARG A 321 -2.78 -14.88 0.05
N ILE A 322 -1.47 -14.71 -0.12
CA ILE A 322 -0.87 -13.46 -0.62
C ILE A 322 -1.37 -13.19 -2.05
N MET A 323 -1.39 -14.19 -2.93
CA MET A 323 -1.91 -14.06 -4.29
C MET A 323 -3.38 -13.61 -4.31
N ARG A 324 -4.24 -14.14 -3.42
CA ARG A 324 -5.64 -13.68 -3.30
C ARG A 324 -5.72 -12.23 -2.86
N VAL A 325 -4.89 -11.82 -1.90
CA VAL A 325 -4.85 -10.42 -1.42
C VAL A 325 -4.32 -9.47 -2.50
N ALA A 326 -3.45 -9.96 -3.39
CA ALA A 326 -2.91 -9.18 -4.50
C ALA A 326 -3.91 -8.92 -5.63
N GLN A 327 -5.02 -9.68 -5.71
CA GLN A 327 -6.06 -9.50 -6.72
C GLN A 327 -6.71 -8.12 -6.61
N GLU A 328 -6.93 -7.48 -7.76
CA GLU A 328 -7.60 -6.18 -7.84
C GLU A 328 -9.09 -6.37 -8.15
N PRO A 329 -9.97 -5.54 -7.56
CA PRO A 329 -11.39 -5.62 -7.86
C PRO A 329 -11.67 -5.24 -9.32
N MET A 330 -12.62 -5.93 -9.94
CA MET A 330 -13.08 -5.62 -11.30
C MET A 330 -14.23 -4.61 -11.26
N SER A 331 -14.37 -3.82 -12.33
CA SER A 331 -15.51 -2.91 -12.49
C SER A 331 -16.77 -3.68 -12.85
N LEU A 332 -17.90 -3.32 -12.22
CA LEU A 332 -19.22 -3.86 -12.59
C LEU A 332 -19.69 -3.35 -13.96
N GLU A 333 -19.17 -2.19 -14.39
CA GLU A 333 -19.42 -1.59 -15.70
C GLU A 333 -18.53 -2.20 -16.80
N MET A 334 -17.78 -3.26 -16.49
CA MET A 334 -17.01 -3.97 -17.52
C MET A 334 -18.00 -4.65 -18.48
N PRO A 335 -18.00 -4.29 -19.78
CA PRO A 335 -18.87 -4.93 -20.74
C PRO A 335 -18.47 -6.41 -20.88
N ILE A 336 -19.47 -7.28 -20.97
CA ILE A 336 -19.26 -8.73 -21.08
C ILE A 336 -19.93 -9.27 -22.34
N GLY A 337 -19.15 -10.00 -23.14
CA GLY A 337 -19.60 -10.52 -24.44
C GLY A 337 -19.43 -9.54 -25.59
N SER A 338 -19.92 -9.92 -26.76
CA SER A 338 -19.85 -9.12 -27.99
C SER A 338 -21.01 -8.13 -28.14
N GLU A 339 -22.02 -8.19 -27.28
CA GLU A 339 -23.17 -7.29 -27.30
C GLU A 339 -22.91 -6.08 -26.39
N GLU A 340 -23.02 -4.87 -26.94
CA GLU A 340 -22.66 -3.60 -26.27
C GLU A 340 -23.54 -3.22 -25.06
N ASN A 341 -24.52 -4.06 -24.68
CA ASN A 341 -25.53 -3.73 -23.66
C ASN A 341 -25.47 -4.62 -22.40
N SER A 342 -24.53 -5.58 -22.31
CA SER A 342 -24.42 -6.45 -21.14
C SER A 342 -23.20 -6.06 -20.31
N TYR A 343 -23.41 -5.71 -19.05
CA TYR A 343 -22.34 -5.39 -18.11
C TYR A 343 -22.18 -6.50 -17.07
N LEU A 344 -20.98 -6.64 -16.50
CA LEU A 344 -20.71 -7.64 -15.46
C LEU A 344 -21.69 -7.51 -14.26
N GLY A 345 -22.06 -6.29 -13.91
CA GLY A 345 -23.00 -6.00 -12.82
C GLY A 345 -24.39 -6.59 -13.02
N ASP A 346 -24.84 -6.75 -14.27
CA ASP A 346 -26.17 -7.27 -14.59
C ASP A 346 -26.33 -8.76 -14.22
N PHE A 347 -25.22 -9.47 -14.01
CA PHE A 347 -25.19 -10.89 -13.66
C PHE A 347 -25.03 -11.16 -12.16
N ILE A 348 -24.94 -10.11 -11.33
CA ILE A 348 -24.81 -10.26 -9.88
C ILE A 348 -26.20 -10.27 -9.25
N GLU A 349 -26.56 -11.42 -8.68
CA GLU A 349 -27.83 -11.59 -7.96
C GLU A 349 -27.83 -10.84 -6.62
N ASP A 350 -28.97 -10.25 -6.25
CA ASP A 350 -29.18 -9.66 -4.93
C ASP A 350 -29.71 -10.72 -3.94
N GLU A 351 -28.81 -11.28 -3.14
CA GLU A 351 -29.13 -12.28 -2.12
C GLU A 351 -29.89 -11.71 -0.91
N SER A 352 -29.98 -10.39 -0.76
CA SER A 352 -30.66 -9.76 0.38
C SER A 352 -32.19 -9.78 0.25
N LEU A 353 -32.68 -9.85 -0.99
CA LEU A 353 -34.10 -9.88 -1.29
C LEU A 353 -34.60 -11.32 -1.36
N PRO A 354 -35.59 -11.71 -0.52
CA PRO A 354 -36.20 -13.01 -0.66
C PRO A 354 -36.89 -13.10 -2.02
N GLY A 355 -36.72 -14.22 -2.72
CA GLY A 355 -37.41 -14.47 -3.97
C GLY A 355 -38.94 -14.41 -3.79
N PRO A 356 -39.72 -14.18 -4.86
CA PRO A 356 -41.18 -14.07 -4.78
C PRO A 356 -41.84 -15.29 -4.11
N VAL A 357 -41.29 -16.48 -4.33
CA VAL A 357 -41.74 -17.73 -3.72
C VAL A 357 -41.47 -17.75 -2.22
N ASP A 358 -40.30 -17.30 -1.78
CA ASP A 358 -39.93 -17.25 -0.36
C ASP A 358 -40.75 -16.18 0.37
N ALA A 359 -40.95 -15.02 -0.26
CA ALA A 359 -41.81 -13.96 0.27
C ALA A 359 -43.26 -14.44 0.43
N ALA A 360 -43.82 -15.10 -0.59
CA ALA A 360 -45.16 -15.69 -0.53
C ALA A 360 -45.24 -16.79 0.54
N SER A 361 -44.23 -17.66 0.63
CA SER A 361 -44.16 -18.73 1.64
C SER A 361 -44.11 -18.17 3.05
N ARG A 362 -43.32 -17.11 3.30
CA ARG A 362 -43.28 -16.39 4.60
C ARG A 362 -44.62 -15.75 4.94
N GLN A 363 -45.29 -15.15 3.95
CA GLN A 363 -46.62 -14.55 4.14
C GLN A 363 -47.67 -15.63 4.48
N LEU A 364 -47.70 -16.73 3.73
CA LEU A 364 -48.60 -17.87 3.98
C LEU A 364 -48.33 -18.51 5.35
N LEU A 365 -47.06 -18.68 5.73
CA LEU A 365 -46.66 -19.15 7.06
C LEU A 365 -47.21 -18.23 8.16
N LYS A 366 -47.11 -16.92 7.99
CA LYS A 366 -47.61 -15.92 8.97
C LYS A 366 -49.13 -16.01 9.12
N GLU A 367 -49.86 -16.16 8.02
CA GLU A 367 -51.32 -16.34 8.03
C GLU A 367 -51.72 -17.65 8.72
N GLN A 368 -51.09 -18.77 8.36
CA GLN A 368 -51.37 -20.06 8.98
C GLN A 368 -51.00 -20.08 10.47
N MET A 369 -49.89 -19.45 10.87
CA MET A 369 -49.54 -19.28 12.28
C MET A 369 -50.60 -18.47 13.02
N SER A 370 -51.09 -17.37 12.44
CA SER A 370 -52.15 -16.54 13.01
C SER A 370 -53.44 -17.35 13.22
N ASP A 371 -53.84 -18.16 12.25
CA ASP A 371 -55.04 -19.00 12.35
C ASP A 371 -54.91 -20.12 13.39
N ILE A 372 -53.73 -20.75 13.49
CA ILE A 372 -53.48 -21.75 14.53
C ILE A 372 -53.49 -21.10 15.92
N LEU A 373 -52.93 -19.90 16.06
CA LEU A 373 -52.94 -19.13 17.31
C LEU A 373 -54.35 -18.72 17.75
N ARG A 374 -55.29 -18.49 16.81
CA ARG A 374 -56.71 -18.24 17.12
C ARG A 374 -57.42 -19.43 17.77
N SER A 375 -56.91 -20.65 17.58
CA SER A 375 -57.46 -21.87 18.21
C SER A 375 -57.05 -22.05 19.69
N LEU A 376 -56.17 -21.20 20.20
CA LEU A 376 -55.77 -21.15 21.60
C LEU A 376 -56.64 -20.15 22.36
N SER A 377 -56.66 -20.25 23.69
CA SER A 377 -57.32 -19.22 24.50
C SER A 377 -56.61 -17.87 24.36
N GLU A 378 -57.33 -16.77 24.54
CA GLU A 378 -56.80 -15.42 24.39
C GLU A 378 -55.54 -15.18 25.26
N ARG A 379 -55.55 -15.70 26.50
CA ARG A 379 -54.40 -15.68 27.41
C ARG A 379 -53.22 -16.49 26.88
N GLU A 380 -53.45 -17.72 26.40
CA GLU A 380 -52.38 -18.57 25.84
C GLU A 380 -51.77 -17.95 24.58
N ARG A 381 -52.59 -17.39 23.69
CA ARG A 381 -52.14 -16.69 22.48
C ARG A 381 -51.27 -15.49 22.81
N LYS A 382 -51.74 -14.61 23.70
CA LYS A 382 -51.05 -13.35 24.02
C LYS A 382 -49.73 -13.58 24.77
N VAL A 383 -49.65 -14.64 25.58
CA VAL A 383 -48.36 -15.11 26.16
C VAL A 383 -47.37 -15.51 25.06
N LEU A 384 -47.79 -16.30 24.07
CA LEU A 384 -46.92 -16.72 22.97
C LEU A 384 -46.52 -15.55 22.05
N GLU A 385 -47.46 -14.67 21.71
CA GLU A 385 -47.18 -13.47 20.89
C GLU A 385 -46.08 -12.59 21.51
N MET A 386 -46.13 -12.37 22.82
CA MET A 386 -45.15 -11.54 23.53
C MET A 386 -43.85 -12.29 23.81
N ARG A 387 -43.92 -13.60 24.10
CA ARG A 387 -42.72 -14.42 24.35
C ARG A 387 -41.84 -14.56 23.11
N PHE A 388 -42.45 -14.81 21.96
CA PHE A 388 -41.74 -15.02 20.69
C PHE A 388 -41.71 -13.76 19.80
N GLY A 389 -42.30 -12.65 20.26
CA GLY A 389 -42.26 -11.39 19.51
C GLY A 389 -43.00 -11.43 18.18
N LEU A 390 -44.09 -12.19 18.07
CA LEU A 390 -44.79 -12.43 16.79
C LEU A 390 -45.50 -11.19 16.24
N LYS A 391 -45.72 -10.15 17.06
CA LYS A 391 -46.30 -8.85 16.66
C LYS A 391 -45.24 -7.78 16.41
N ASP A 392 -44.35 -7.59 17.38
CA ASP A 392 -43.43 -6.45 17.40
C ASP A 392 -41.99 -6.84 17.03
N GLY A 393 -41.74 -8.11 16.67
CA GLY A 393 -40.42 -8.66 16.36
C GLY A 393 -39.49 -8.84 17.56
N ARG A 394 -39.91 -8.43 18.77
CA ARG A 394 -39.12 -8.51 20.01
C ARG A 394 -39.69 -9.55 20.97
N GLY A 395 -38.94 -10.61 21.23
CA GLY A 395 -39.28 -11.60 22.25
C GLY A 395 -39.04 -11.07 23.66
N ARG A 396 -40.02 -11.21 24.55
CA ARG A 396 -39.95 -10.80 25.97
C ARG A 396 -39.58 -11.96 26.87
N THR A 397 -38.97 -11.69 28.03
CA THR A 397 -38.67 -12.73 29.02
C THR A 397 -39.92 -13.21 29.77
N LEU A 398 -39.86 -14.38 30.40
CA LEU A 398 -41.00 -14.91 31.18
C LEU A 398 -41.38 -13.99 32.36
N GLU A 399 -40.43 -13.23 32.89
CA GLU A 399 -40.66 -12.26 33.97
C GLU A 399 -41.37 -11.02 33.45
N GLU A 400 -40.92 -10.46 32.33
CA GLU A 400 -41.57 -9.32 31.67
C GLU A 400 -43.01 -9.63 31.26
N VAL A 401 -43.24 -10.81 30.66
CA VAL A 401 -44.59 -11.28 30.32
C VAL A 401 -45.42 -11.49 31.59
N GLY A 402 -44.80 -11.98 32.68
CA GLY A 402 -45.46 -12.16 33.97
C GLY A 402 -45.93 -10.85 34.60
N GLN A 403 -45.10 -9.81 34.55
CA GLN A 403 -45.44 -8.47 35.04
C GLN A 403 -46.67 -7.90 34.32
N GLU A 404 -46.76 -8.06 33.00
CA GLU A 404 -47.87 -7.53 32.20
C GLU A 404 -49.20 -8.26 32.44
N PHE A 405 -49.17 -9.57 32.73
CA PHE A 405 -50.37 -10.34 33.06
C PHE A 405 -50.70 -10.37 34.57
N GLY A 406 -49.88 -9.73 35.42
CA GLY A 406 -50.04 -9.75 36.87
C GLY A 406 -49.89 -11.16 37.49
N VAL A 407 -49.01 -11.99 36.93
CA VAL A 407 -48.79 -13.39 37.37
C VAL A 407 -47.30 -13.72 37.49
N THR A 408 -46.98 -14.71 38.30
CA THR A 408 -45.60 -15.15 38.51
C THR A 408 -44.98 -15.72 37.22
N ARG A 409 -43.66 -15.61 37.10
CA ARG A 409 -42.86 -16.23 36.03
C ARG A 409 -43.21 -17.70 35.79
N GLU A 410 -43.31 -18.48 36.86
CA GLU A 410 -43.60 -19.92 36.76
C GLU A 410 -45.02 -20.17 36.23
N ARG A 411 -45.97 -19.28 36.53
CA ARG A 411 -47.32 -19.37 35.96
C ARG A 411 -47.32 -19.12 34.45
N ILE A 412 -46.54 -18.16 33.96
CA ILE A 412 -46.37 -17.93 32.51
C ILE A 412 -45.72 -19.16 31.85
N ARG A 413 -44.69 -19.74 32.47
CA ARG A 413 -44.04 -20.97 31.96
C ARG A 413 -45.01 -22.14 31.84
N GLN A 414 -45.91 -22.31 32.81
CA GLN A 414 -46.96 -23.33 32.76
C GLN A 414 -47.96 -23.08 31.61
N ILE A 415 -48.37 -21.82 31.40
CA ILE A 415 -49.28 -21.44 30.31
C ILE A 415 -48.61 -21.69 28.95
N GLU A 416 -47.35 -21.31 28.80
CA GLU A 416 -46.54 -21.57 27.60
C GLU A 416 -46.43 -23.07 27.30
N ALA A 417 -46.02 -23.87 28.29
CA ALA A 417 -45.88 -25.32 28.11
C ALA A 417 -47.21 -25.98 27.72
N LYS A 418 -48.33 -25.54 28.32
CA LYS A 418 -49.67 -26.02 27.99
C LYS A 418 -50.07 -25.61 26.56
N ALA A 419 -49.79 -24.38 26.16
CA ALA A 419 -50.07 -23.88 24.81
C ALA A 419 -49.24 -24.63 23.75
N LEU A 420 -47.93 -24.79 23.97
CA LEU A 420 -47.03 -25.55 23.09
C LEU A 420 -47.46 -27.03 22.98
N ARG A 421 -47.91 -27.65 24.07
CA ARG A 421 -48.44 -29.02 24.04
C ARG A 421 -49.70 -29.13 23.18
N LYS A 422 -50.60 -28.13 23.22
CA LYS A 422 -51.77 -28.06 22.33
C LYS A 422 -51.36 -27.84 20.87
N LEU A 423 -50.35 -27.03 20.61
CA LEU A 423 -49.82 -26.77 19.26
C LEU A 423 -49.09 -27.99 18.66
N ARG A 424 -48.44 -28.81 19.49
CA ARG A 424 -47.80 -30.08 19.04
C ARG A 424 -48.79 -31.15 18.60
N HIS A 425 -50.09 -31.00 18.86
CA HIS A 425 -51.09 -31.98 18.46
C HIS A 425 -51.08 -32.19 16.92
N PRO A 426 -51.08 -33.44 16.40
CA PRO A 426 -50.88 -33.74 14.98
C PRO A 426 -51.79 -32.95 14.02
N ILE A 427 -53.04 -32.71 14.40
CA ILE A 427 -54.01 -31.94 13.61
C ILE A 427 -53.53 -30.51 13.32
N ARG A 428 -52.82 -29.88 14.26
CA ARG A 428 -52.33 -28.50 14.15
C ARG A 428 -50.92 -28.45 13.59
N SER A 429 -50.04 -29.35 14.03
CA SER A 429 -48.64 -29.39 13.59
C SER A 429 -48.46 -29.88 12.15
N LYS A 430 -49.39 -30.69 11.61
CA LYS A 430 -49.32 -31.16 10.21
C LYS A 430 -49.37 -30.01 9.20
N LYS A 431 -50.09 -28.92 9.47
CA LYS A 431 -50.20 -27.75 8.58
C LYS A 431 -48.91 -26.92 8.50
N LEU A 432 -48.14 -26.88 9.60
CA LEU A 432 -46.90 -26.12 9.69
C LEU A 432 -45.66 -26.94 9.27
N LYS A 433 -45.82 -28.25 9.10
CA LYS A 433 -44.72 -29.17 8.77
C LYS A 433 -44.13 -28.91 7.39
N ASP A 434 -44.96 -28.44 6.46
CA ASP A 434 -44.57 -28.19 5.07
C ASP A 434 -43.68 -26.93 4.94
N TYR A 435 -43.57 -26.12 6.00
CA TYR A 435 -42.70 -24.93 6.07
C TYR A 435 -41.38 -25.19 6.80
N LEU A 436 -41.14 -26.44 7.25
CA LEU A 436 -39.83 -26.90 7.71
C LEU A 436 -39.04 -27.39 6.47
N GLY A 437 -38.62 -26.43 5.65
CA GLY A 437 -37.69 -26.61 4.54
C GLY A 437 -36.33 -26.07 4.93
#